data_AF-A0A2J6S5Y6-F1
#
_entry.id   AF-A0A2J6S5Y6-F1
#
_cell.length_a   1.000
_cell.length_b   1.000
_cell.length_c   1.000
_cell.angle_alpha   90.00
_cell.angle_beta   90.00
_cell.angle_gamma   90.00
#
_symmetry.space_group_name_H-M   'P 1'
#
loop_
_entity.id
_entity.type
_entity.pdbx_description
1 polymer ?
#
loop_
_entity_poly.entity_id
_entity_poly.type
_entity_poly.pdbx_seq_one_letter_code
_entity_poly.pdbx_strand_id
1 'polypeptide(L)'
;MSIRQEAMDSRLPSNSNSNMGPFSLLPPEIRAQIWEHSSIAIQPGLRFTFKGTKDNLRLLRTCRSLYNEVSSFLYERVTLTFHLSPLVRRNSGSWIYVTTSAGTRWNIDPDKAQCDHFRVLPYKRLKAVKFEIQAPDRKDPGQVILLWTRIYDLLNLLSKVEEFPNIELCLRETHAKWSTNGTPNRSVPFDLNHPDEDSYPLDFEVILLPFCQLRNVRSTRIISPMRFRPKGRLLHDIARRMEAKESFGKVRKNHAWDDLKVREALELTQFQLDEALDELPGTTASFIRVERFGRWFDKEEKSQYVEDWARICTSNKSARYFNMPNCLSDRYIYLLALNPDSSGIKMIKYQFHLPDYCRANPFVENYEVVPVPFFVHLRNRGAEQPVEYQVEPHMD
;
A
#
# COMPACT_ATOMS: atom_id res chain seq x y z
N MET A 1 69.79 -50.68 -17.10
CA MET A 1 68.83 -50.05 -16.16
C MET A 1 68.33 -48.76 -16.79
N SER A 2 67.14 -48.78 -17.37
CA SER A 2 66.51 -47.64 -18.04
C SER A 2 65.23 -47.32 -17.27
N ILE A 3 65.20 -46.15 -16.62
CA ILE A 3 64.07 -45.68 -15.84
C ILE A 3 63.07 -45.08 -16.83
N ARG A 4 61.94 -45.77 -17.02
CA ARG A 4 60.77 -45.26 -17.74
C ARG A 4 60.09 -44.21 -16.87
N GLN A 5 60.05 -42.98 -17.37
CA GLN A 5 59.30 -41.88 -16.81
C GLN A 5 57.86 -41.97 -17.33
N GLU A 6 56.95 -42.54 -16.54
CA GLU A 6 55.52 -42.50 -16.80
C GLU A 6 55.01 -41.08 -16.51
N ALA A 7 54.81 -40.32 -17.59
CA ALA A 7 54.09 -39.06 -17.54
C ALA A 7 52.61 -39.34 -17.21
N MET A 8 52.21 -39.08 -15.97
CA MET A 8 50.81 -38.94 -15.58
C MET A 8 50.20 -37.73 -16.30
N ASP A 9 49.70 -37.96 -17.52
CA ASP A 9 48.86 -37.02 -18.26
C ASP A 9 47.45 -37.04 -17.64
N SER A 10 47.35 -36.46 -16.43
CA SER A 10 46.09 -36.22 -15.72
C SER A 10 45.36 -35.04 -16.35
N ARG A 11 44.85 -35.25 -17.57
CA ARG A 11 43.86 -34.34 -18.16
C ARG A 11 42.57 -34.47 -17.38
N LEU A 12 42.44 -33.65 -16.34
CA LEU A 12 41.17 -33.37 -15.69
C LEU A 12 40.14 -33.03 -16.79
N PRO A 13 38.94 -33.62 -16.75
CA PRO A 13 37.91 -33.33 -17.73
C PRO A 13 37.65 -31.82 -17.70
N SER A 14 37.88 -31.16 -18.84
CA SER A 14 37.58 -29.76 -19.03
C SER A 14 36.07 -29.58 -18.88
N ASN A 15 35.64 -29.20 -17.69
CA ASN A 15 34.27 -28.79 -17.39
C ASN A 15 34.05 -27.42 -18.03
N SER A 16 34.01 -27.41 -19.37
CA SER A 16 34.17 -26.27 -20.26
C SER A 16 32.88 -25.47 -20.42
N ASN A 17 32.27 -25.03 -19.32
CA ASN A 17 31.13 -24.10 -19.40
C ASN A 17 30.99 -23.12 -18.22
N SER A 18 31.95 -23.05 -17.31
CA SER A 18 31.91 -22.09 -16.20
C SER A 18 32.84 -20.91 -16.48
N ASN A 19 32.28 -19.73 -16.72
CA ASN A 19 33.02 -18.47 -16.86
C ASN A 19 33.60 -17.95 -15.52
N MET A 20 33.85 -18.83 -14.54
CA MET A 20 34.39 -18.47 -13.23
C MET A 20 35.94 -18.47 -13.18
N GLY A 21 36.60 -18.89 -14.27
CA GLY A 21 38.07 -18.98 -14.31
C GLY A 21 38.61 -19.97 -13.25
N PRO A 22 39.80 -19.74 -12.68
CA PRO A 22 40.39 -20.62 -11.66
C PRO A 22 39.51 -20.83 -10.42
N PHE A 23 38.58 -19.93 -10.14
CA PHE A 23 37.64 -20.08 -9.04
C PHE A 23 36.69 -21.28 -9.22
N SER A 24 36.48 -21.73 -10.46
CA SER A 24 35.72 -22.95 -10.74
C SER A 24 36.39 -24.23 -10.25
N LEU A 25 37.70 -24.18 -9.96
CA LEU A 25 38.47 -25.31 -9.45
C LEU A 25 38.15 -25.60 -7.97
N LEU A 26 37.61 -24.62 -7.24
CA LEU A 26 37.18 -24.83 -5.86
C LEU A 26 35.91 -25.68 -5.84
N PRO A 27 35.78 -26.70 -4.97
CA PRO A 27 34.53 -27.41 -4.78
C PRO A 27 33.38 -26.48 -4.37
N PRO A 28 32.12 -26.74 -4.76
CA PRO A 28 30.96 -25.92 -4.40
C PRO A 28 30.83 -25.66 -2.89
N GLU A 29 31.23 -26.62 -2.06
CA GLU A 29 31.19 -26.54 -0.60
C GLU A 29 32.16 -25.47 -0.08
N ILE A 30 33.36 -25.40 -0.66
CA ILE A 30 34.36 -24.39 -0.31
C ILE A 30 33.88 -23.00 -0.74
N ARG A 31 33.29 -22.89 -1.94
CA ARG A 31 32.71 -21.63 -2.40
C ARG A 31 31.56 -21.17 -1.51
N ALA A 32 30.69 -22.08 -1.09
CA ALA A 32 29.63 -21.79 -0.13
C ALA A 32 30.17 -21.29 1.22
N GLN A 33 31.26 -21.88 1.74
CA GLN A 33 31.93 -21.40 2.96
C GLN A 33 32.52 -20.00 2.76
N ILE A 34 33.09 -19.69 1.58
CA ILE A 34 33.56 -18.35 1.25
C ILE A 34 32.39 -17.37 1.32
N TRP A 35 31.22 -17.70 0.75
CA TRP A 35 30.02 -16.85 0.77
C TRP A 35 29.45 -16.66 2.18
N GLU A 36 29.52 -17.69 3.02
CA GLU A 36 29.11 -17.62 4.42
C GLU A 36 30.05 -16.74 5.25
N HIS A 37 31.37 -16.96 5.13
CA HIS A 37 32.38 -16.18 5.84
C HIS A 37 32.37 -14.70 5.43
N SER A 38 32.07 -14.46 4.16
CA SER A 38 31.90 -13.14 3.57
C SER A 38 30.83 -12.28 4.27
N SER A 39 30.02 -12.84 5.18
CA SER A 39 29.00 -12.12 5.96
C SER A 39 28.19 -11.20 5.06
N ILE A 40 27.76 -11.74 3.91
CA ILE A 40 27.02 -11.00 2.90
C ILE A 40 25.63 -10.70 3.48
N ALA A 41 25.53 -9.61 4.23
CA ALA A 41 24.28 -9.12 4.74
C ALA A 41 23.52 -8.47 3.57
N ILE A 42 22.29 -8.90 3.34
CA ILE A 42 21.37 -8.21 2.45
C ILE A 42 21.06 -6.85 3.09
N GLN A 43 21.44 -5.73 2.47
CA GLN A 43 20.96 -4.39 2.87
C GLN A 43 19.79 -3.91 1.97
N PRO A 44 19.05 -2.84 2.31
CA PRO A 44 17.93 -2.40 1.48
C PRO A 44 18.46 -1.84 0.15
N GLY A 45 17.78 -2.16 -0.95
CA GLY A 45 18.33 -1.95 -2.29
C GLY A 45 19.31 -3.03 -2.73
N LEU A 46 19.39 -4.14 -1.99
CA LEU A 46 20.30 -5.25 -2.28
C LEU A 46 21.74 -4.80 -2.46
N ARG A 47 22.18 -3.77 -1.72
CA ARG A 47 23.61 -3.51 -1.57
C ARG A 47 24.16 -4.57 -0.65
N PHE A 48 24.94 -5.50 -1.21
CA PHE A 48 25.72 -6.43 -0.42
C PHE A 48 26.89 -5.64 0.17
N THR A 49 26.78 -5.30 1.44
CA THR A 49 27.90 -4.74 2.20
C THR A 49 28.47 -5.86 3.04
N PHE A 50 29.75 -6.15 2.82
CA PHE A 50 30.51 -6.94 3.79
C PHE A 50 30.78 -6.01 4.98
N LYS A 51 30.86 -6.56 6.20
CA LYS A 51 31.29 -5.76 7.36
C LYS A 51 32.62 -5.04 7.01
N GLY A 52 32.57 -3.71 6.92
CA GLY A 52 33.75 -2.87 6.70
C GLY A 52 34.02 -2.36 5.27
N THR A 53 33.24 -2.72 4.25
CA THR A 53 33.47 -2.22 2.87
C THR A 53 32.19 -1.72 2.20
N LYS A 54 32.23 -0.47 1.73
CA LYS A 54 31.06 0.29 1.26
C LYS A 54 30.46 -0.18 -0.07
N ASP A 55 31.05 -1.12 -0.81
CA ASP A 55 30.53 -1.45 -2.15
C ASP A 55 31.03 -2.78 -2.75
N ASN A 56 30.71 -3.91 -2.10
CA ASN A 56 31.16 -5.24 -2.55
C ASN A 56 30.20 -5.96 -3.51
N LEU A 57 29.21 -5.25 -4.07
CA LEU A 57 28.41 -5.74 -5.19
C LEU A 57 29.22 -6.03 -6.46
N ARG A 58 30.48 -5.58 -6.52
CA ARG A 58 31.39 -5.83 -7.63
C ARG A 58 31.56 -7.32 -7.92
N LEU A 59 31.55 -8.17 -6.89
CA LEU A 59 31.66 -9.62 -7.08
C LEU A 59 30.50 -10.17 -7.92
N LEU A 60 29.28 -9.69 -7.71
CA LEU A 60 28.12 -10.09 -8.51
C LEU A 60 28.16 -9.61 -9.95
N ARG A 61 29.05 -8.66 -10.27
CA ARG A 61 29.23 -8.13 -11.63
C ARG A 61 30.41 -8.78 -12.36
N THR A 62 31.17 -9.67 -11.71
CA THR A 62 32.38 -10.28 -12.30
C THR A 62 32.05 -11.22 -13.47
N CYS A 63 31.17 -12.19 -13.25
CA CYS A 63 30.66 -13.05 -14.31
C CYS A 63 29.26 -13.60 -13.98
N ARG A 64 28.53 -14.03 -15.01
CA ARG A 64 27.16 -14.54 -14.88
C ARG A 64 27.09 -15.81 -14.01
N SER A 65 28.11 -16.66 -14.08
CA SER A 65 28.19 -17.88 -13.28
C SER A 65 28.30 -17.55 -11.79
N LEU A 66 29.22 -16.64 -11.41
CA LEU A 66 29.34 -16.16 -10.02
C LEU A 66 28.10 -15.42 -9.56
N TYR A 67 27.52 -14.57 -10.42
CA TYR A 67 26.25 -13.94 -10.13
C TYR A 67 25.20 -14.99 -9.77
N ASN A 68 24.98 -15.99 -10.61
CA ASN A 68 23.97 -17.02 -10.41
C ASN A 68 24.21 -17.81 -9.12
N GLU A 69 25.44 -18.29 -8.91
CA GLU A 69 25.82 -19.06 -7.72
C GLU A 69 25.59 -18.27 -6.42
N VAL A 70 26.19 -17.07 -6.35
CA VAL A 70 26.12 -16.23 -5.15
C VAL A 70 24.68 -15.78 -4.91
N SER A 71 23.97 -15.33 -5.95
CA SER A 71 22.58 -14.90 -5.79
C SER A 71 21.65 -16.05 -5.37
N SER A 72 21.84 -17.27 -5.87
CA SER A 72 21.07 -18.42 -5.40
C SER A 72 21.37 -18.73 -3.93
N PHE A 73 22.65 -18.79 -3.57
CA PHE A 73 23.08 -18.99 -2.19
C PHE A 73 22.46 -17.95 -1.23
N LEU A 74 22.39 -16.69 -1.66
CA LEU A 74 21.86 -15.60 -0.85
C LEU A 74 20.34 -15.65 -0.71
N TYR A 75 19.60 -15.72 -1.82
CA TYR A 75 18.15 -15.58 -1.75
C TYR A 75 17.45 -16.85 -1.25
N GLU A 76 17.95 -18.04 -1.58
CA GLU A 76 17.29 -19.31 -1.25
C GLU A 76 17.24 -19.60 0.27
N ARG A 77 18.02 -18.89 1.07
CA ARG A 77 18.04 -19.00 2.55
C ARG A 77 17.26 -17.88 3.25
N VAL A 78 16.83 -16.87 2.49
CA VAL A 78 16.31 -15.63 3.06
C VAL A 78 14.79 -15.66 3.07
N THR A 79 14.25 -15.53 4.27
CA THR A 79 12.84 -15.23 4.49
C THR A 79 12.70 -13.73 4.70
N LEU A 80 11.88 -13.09 3.89
CA LEU A 80 11.55 -11.67 4.03
C LEU A 80 10.27 -11.53 4.86
N THR A 81 10.34 -10.88 6.01
CA THR A 81 9.20 -10.74 6.93
C THR A 81 8.75 -9.28 7.00
N PHE A 82 7.54 -9.00 6.51
CA PHE A 82 6.84 -7.73 6.70
C PHE A 82 6.10 -7.74 8.03
N HIS A 83 6.39 -6.76 8.89
CA HIS A 83 5.73 -6.60 10.18
C HIS A 83 4.70 -5.49 10.10
N LEU A 84 3.44 -5.87 10.28
CA LEU A 84 2.27 -5.01 10.16
C LEU A 84 1.69 -4.79 11.56
N SER A 85 1.75 -3.55 12.03
CA SER A 85 1.29 -3.17 13.36
C SER A 85 0.08 -2.25 13.27
N PRO A 86 -0.95 -2.45 14.12
CA PRO A 86 -2.10 -1.55 14.22
C PRO A 86 -1.77 -0.25 14.95
N LEU A 87 -0.57 -0.10 15.50
CA LEU A 87 -0.23 1.05 16.33
C LEU A 87 0.19 2.24 15.46
N VAL A 88 -0.32 3.41 15.83
CA VAL A 88 0.14 4.71 15.32
C VAL A 88 1.53 5.00 15.90
N ARG A 89 2.52 5.22 15.04
CA ARG A 89 3.87 5.62 15.46
C ARG A 89 4.11 7.08 15.10
N ARG A 90 3.95 7.97 16.08
CA ARG A 90 4.08 9.43 15.87
C ARG A 90 5.45 9.86 15.35
N ASN A 91 6.52 9.13 15.68
CA ASN A 91 7.89 9.62 15.48
C ASN A 91 8.68 8.88 14.39
N SER A 92 8.17 7.79 13.79
CA SER A 92 9.02 6.95 12.93
C SER A 92 8.93 7.23 11.44
N GLY A 93 7.89 7.91 10.94
CA GLY A 93 7.60 8.08 9.49
C GLY A 93 7.34 6.76 8.74
N SER A 94 7.94 5.66 9.18
CA SER A 94 7.72 4.31 8.69
C SER A 94 6.53 3.66 9.35
N TRP A 95 5.66 3.12 8.52
CA TRP A 95 4.44 2.43 8.92
C TRP A 95 4.58 0.89 8.82
N ILE A 96 5.57 0.42 8.05
CA ILE A 96 6.02 -0.98 8.02
C ILE A 96 7.49 -1.04 8.41
N TYR A 97 7.88 -2.10 9.10
CA TYR A 97 9.27 -2.53 9.09
C TYR A 97 9.39 -3.94 8.54
N VAL A 98 10.48 -4.20 7.84
CA VAL A 98 10.77 -5.46 7.18
C VAL A 98 12.04 -6.04 7.77
N THR A 99 12.04 -7.33 8.05
CA THR A 99 13.22 -8.04 8.54
C THR A 99 13.57 -9.22 7.65
N THR A 100 14.81 -9.68 7.71
CA THR A 100 15.23 -10.95 7.09
C THR A 100 15.53 -12.00 8.15
N SER A 101 15.51 -13.27 7.75
CA SER A 101 16.08 -14.36 8.55
C SER A 101 17.58 -14.17 8.87
N ALA A 102 18.28 -13.31 8.13
CA ALA A 102 19.67 -12.92 8.39
C ALA A 102 19.83 -11.77 9.40
N GLY A 103 18.74 -11.29 10.00
CA GLY A 103 18.76 -10.27 11.06
C GLY A 103 18.77 -8.82 10.57
N THR A 104 18.79 -8.57 9.24
CA THR A 104 18.66 -7.21 8.72
C THR A 104 17.25 -6.67 8.94
N ARG A 105 17.15 -5.38 9.25
CA ARG A 105 15.89 -4.66 9.47
C ARG A 105 15.83 -3.37 8.66
N TRP A 106 14.65 -3.08 8.10
CA TRP A 106 14.33 -1.88 7.35
C TRP A 106 13.04 -1.27 7.82
N ASN A 107 12.95 0.05 7.69
CA ASN A 107 11.75 0.80 7.95
C ASN A 107 11.28 1.35 6.60
N ILE A 108 10.11 0.92 6.15
CA ILE A 108 9.53 1.31 4.86
C ILE A 108 8.58 2.49 5.10
N ASP A 109 8.75 3.49 4.25
CA ASP A 109 7.99 4.72 4.19
C ASP A 109 7.56 4.86 2.72
N PRO A 110 6.24 4.94 2.43
CA PRO A 110 5.74 4.74 1.07
C PRO A 110 6.26 5.82 0.11
N ASP A 111 6.58 6.99 0.65
CA ASP A 111 7.01 8.18 -0.10
C ASP A 111 8.53 8.23 -0.31
N LYS A 112 9.27 7.23 0.19
CA LYS A 112 10.72 7.16 0.03
C LYS A 112 11.13 6.27 -1.13
N ALA A 113 12.18 6.68 -1.85
CA ALA A 113 12.84 5.90 -2.91
C ALA A 113 13.26 4.47 -2.48
N GLN A 114 13.34 4.21 -1.17
CA GLN A 114 13.56 2.86 -0.62
C GLN A 114 12.45 1.87 -1.03
N CYS A 115 11.22 2.34 -1.26
CA CYS A 115 10.11 1.54 -1.75
C CYS A 115 10.34 0.98 -3.15
N ASP A 116 11.00 1.73 -4.04
CA ASP A 116 11.28 1.26 -5.40
C ASP A 116 12.18 0.04 -5.42
N HIS A 117 13.05 -0.12 -4.42
CA HIS A 117 13.87 -1.32 -4.28
C HIS A 117 13.05 -2.57 -3.98
N PHE A 118 11.93 -2.45 -3.27
CA PHE A 118 11.05 -3.59 -3.02
C PHE A 118 10.29 -3.97 -4.29
N ARG A 119 9.96 -3.02 -5.18
CA ARG A 119 9.28 -3.33 -6.46
C ARG A 119 10.12 -4.24 -7.38
N VAL A 120 11.45 -4.10 -7.33
CA VAL A 120 12.38 -4.83 -8.22
C VAL A 120 13.09 -6.00 -7.53
N LEU A 121 12.67 -6.36 -6.31
CA LEU A 121 13.27 -7.47 -5.58
C LEU A 121 12.99 -8.80 -6.32
N PRO A 122 13.97 -9.72 -6.44
CA PRO A 122 13.76 -11.01 -7.10
C PRO A 122 13.00 -11.99 -6.20
N TYR A 123 11.73 -11.68 -5.87
CA TYR A 123 10.90 -12.42 -4.92
C TYR A 123 10.90 -13.93 -5.16
N LYS A 124 10.77 -14.37 -6.42
CA LYS A 124 10.78 -15.78 -6.82
C LYS A 124 12.02 -16.59 -6.38
N ARG A 125 13.11 -15.91 -6.03
CA ARG A 125 14.36 -16.54 -5.55
C ARG A 125 14.46 -16.61 -4.03
N LEU A 126 13.62 -15.87 -3.31
CA LEU A 126 13.59 -15.92 -1.86
C LEU A 126 13.10 -17.29 -1.38
N LYS A 127 13.55 -17.70 -0.20
CA LYS A 127 13.03 -18.90 0.48
C LYS A 127 11.52 -18.80 0.70
N ALA A 128 11.10 -17.67 1.27
CA ALA A 128 9.71 -17.38 1.61
C ALA A 128 9.52 -15.87 1.84
N VAL A 129 8.28 -15.43 1.76
CA VAL A 129 7.83 -14.13 2.25
C VAL A 129 6.84 -14.36 3.38
N LYS A 130 6.95 -13.59 4.45
CA LYS A 130 6.10 -13.69 5.63
C LYS A 130 5.47 -12.34 5.92
N PHE A 131 4.19 -12.32 6.24
CA PHE A 131 3.47 -11.15 6.73
C PHE A 131 3.04 -11.44 8.17
N GLU A 132 3.63 -10.74 9.14
CA GLU A 132 3.24 -10.82 10.54
C GLU A 132 2.29 -9.68 10.86
N ILE A 133 1.00 -10.01 11.03
CA ILE A 133 -0.09 -9.06 11.22
C ILE A 133 -0.50 -9.11 12.69
N GLN A 134 -0.22 -8.04 13.43
CA GLN A 134 -0.64 -7.92 14.83
C GLN A 134 -2.15 -7.68 14.92
N ALA A 135 -2.80 -8.31 15.89
CA ALA A 135 -4.23 -8.11 16.12
C ALA A 135 -4.53 -6.66 16.51
N PRO A 136 -5.59 -6.04 15.96
CA PRO A 136 -6.08 -4.74 16.41
C PRO A 136 -6.77 -4.85 17.77
N ASP A 137 -6.75 -3.77 18.55
CA ASP A 137 -7.52 -3.65 19.79
C ASP A 137 -8.99 -3.32 19.50
N ARG A 138 -9.90 -4.14 20.02
CA ARG A 138 -11.36 -3.93 19.91
C ARG A 138 -11.81 -2.59 20.50
N LYS A 139 -11.04 -2.03 21.45
CA LYS A 139 -11.34 -0.72 22.07
C LYS A 139 -10.87 0.47 21.24
N ASP A 140 -10.10 0.24 20.18
CA ASP A 140 -9.59 1.27 19.26
C ASP A 140 -9.84 0.82 17.81
N PRO A 141 -11.11 0.82 17.35
CA PRO A 141 -11.51 0.24 16.06
C PRO A 141 -10.83 0.89 14.85
N GLY A 142 -10.34 2.13 14.99
CA GLY A 142 -9.50 2.77 13.98
C GLY A 142 -8.23 1.96 13.62
N GLN A 143 -7.77 1.06 14.50
CA GLN A 143 -6.66 0.16 14.24
C GLN A 143 -6.93 -0.83 13.09
N VAL A 144 -8.19 -1.23 12.88
CA VAL A 144 -8.59 -2.08 11.74
C VAL A 144 -8.41 -1.30 10.43
N ILE A 145 -8.91 -0.06 10.39
CA ILE A 145 -8.78 0.82 9.22
C ILE A 145 -7.30 1.09 8.93
N LEU A 146 -6.50 1.38 9.97
CA LEU A 146 -5.07 1.59 9.80
C LEU A 146 -4.38 0.37 9.18
N LEU A 147 -4.66 -0.84 9.70
CA LEU A 147 -4.09 -2.06 9.16
C LEU A 147 -4.54 -2.31 7.72
N TRP A 148 -5.82 -2.12 7.42
CA TRP A 148 -6.35 -2.25 6.06
C TRP A 148 -5.60 -1.35 5.08
N THR A 149 -5.57 -0.03 5.34
CA THR A 149 -4.94 0.95 4.45
C THR A 149 -3.47 0.62 4.24
N ARG A 150 -2.76 0.31 5.31
CA ARG A 150 -1.37 -0.12 5.27
C ARG A 150 -1.20 -1.36 4.39
N ILE A 151 -1.95 -2.41 4.64
CA ILE A 151 -1.83 -3.64 3.84
C ILE A 151 -2.15 -3.35 2.38
N TYR A 152 -3.20 -2.58 2.09
CA TYR A 152 -3.58 -2.22 0.74
C TYR A 152 -2.43 -1.49 0.00
N ASP A 153 -1.82 -0.50 0.62
CA ASP A 153 -0.68 0.24 0.06
C ASP A 153 0.54 -0.67 -0.19
N LEU A 154 0.82 -1.58 0.74
CA LEU A 154 1.90 -2.55 0.61
C LEU A 154 1.63 -3.50 -0.57
N LEU A 155 0.40 -3.97 -0.72
CA LEU A 155 0.06 -4.89 -1.79
C LEU A 155 0.03 -4.17 -3.15
N ASN A 156 -0.35 -2.90 -3.19
CA ASN A 156 -0.18 -2.07 -4.39
C ASN A 156 1.29 -1.93 -4.79
N LEU A 157 2.20 -1.76 -3.81
CA LEU A 157 3.64 -1.78 -4.05
C LEU A 157 4.12 -3.12 -4.65
N LEU A 158 3.56 -4.22 -4.15
CA LEU A 158 3.90 -5.59 -4.53
C LEU A 158 3.15 -6.11 -5.77
N SER A 159 2.15 -5.39 -6.28
CA SER A 159 1.27 -5.82 -7.37
C SER A 159 1.98 -6.10 -8.70
N LYS A 160 3.15 -5.50 -8.91
CA LYS A 160 3.96 -5.63 -10.13
C LYS A 160 4.88 -6.86 -10.11
N VAL A 161 4.94 -7.58 -9.00
CA VAL A 161 5.79 -8.77 -8.88
C VAL A 161 5.18 -9.91 -9.69
N GLU A 162 5.98 -10.46 -10.61
CA GLU A 162 5.53 -11.52 -11.51
C GLU A 162 5.20 -12.83 -10.78
N GLU A 163 6.01 -13.20 -9.80
CA GLU A 163 5.90 -14.46 -9.06
C GLU A 163 6.42 -14.28 -7.64
N PHE A 164 5.66 -14.81 -6.68
CA PHE A 164 6.07 -14.89 -5.29
C PHE A 164 6.51 -16.31 -4.93
N PRO A 165 7.46 -16.46 -3.98
CA PRO A 165 7.80 -17.75 -3.40
C PRO A 165 6.64 -18.21 -2.48
N ASN A 166 6.92 -19.09 -1.53
CA ASN A 166 5.92 -19.41 -0.51
C ASN A 166 5.60 -18.16 0.33
N ILE A 167 4.32 -17.87 0.54
CA ILE A 167 3.85 -16.79 1.41
C ILE A 167 3.25 -17.36 2.69
N GLU A 168 3.66 -16.80 3.82
CA GLU A 168 3.05 -17.08 5.13
C GLU A 168 2.33 -15.84 5.66
N LEU A 169 1.03 -15.93 5.91
CA LEU A 169 0.25 -14.90 6.58
C LEU A 169 0.07 -15.31 8.05
N CYS A 170 0.65 -14.55 8.97
CA CYS A 170 0.66 -14.88 10.40
C CYS A 170 -0.16 -13.88 11.19
N LEU A 171 -1.31 -14.33 11.69
CA LEU A 171 -2.13 -13.56 12.61
C LEU A 171 -1.53 -13.67 14.03
N ARG A 172 -0.87 -12.59 14.48
CA ARG A 172 -0.16 -12.53 15.76
C ARG A 172 -1.03 -11.88 16.84
N GLU A 173 -1.15 -12.53 17.99
CA GLU A 173 -1.67 -11.92 19.21
C GLU A 173 -0.49 -11.30 19.96
N THR A 174 -0.58 -10.01 20.28
CA THR A 174 0.47 -9.28 21.01
C THR A 174 -0.15 -8.54 22.19
N HIS A 175 -0.45 -7.26 22.03
CA HIS A 175 -1.19 -6.44 23.00
C HIS A 175 -2.71 -6.64 22.89
N ALA A 176 -3.18 -7.11 21.74
CA ALA A 176 -4.58 -7.44 21.48
C ALA A 176 -4.72 -8.87 20.90
N LYS A 177 -5.97 -9.31 20.75
CA LYS A 177 -6.33 -10.67 20.31
C LYS A 177 -7.18 -10.63 19.05
N TRP A 178 -7.06 -11.65 18.21
CA TRP A 178 -7.88 -11.78 16.98
C TRP A 178 -9.28 -12.33 17.28
N SER A 179 -9.46 -12.95 18.45
CA SER A 179 -10.74 -13.53 18.86
C SER A 179 -10.98 -13.36 20.36
N THR A 180 -12.25 -13.31 20.73
CA THR A 180 -12.73 -13.35 22.12
C THR A 180 -13.49 -14.65 22.30
N ASN A 181 -13.06 -15.49 23.25
CA ASN A 181 -13.65 -16.83 23.48
C ASN A 181 -13.69 -17.72 22.23
N GLY A 182 -12.74 -17.53 21.31
CA GLY A 182 -12.62 -18.28 20.06
C GLY A 182 -13.48 -17.74 18.90
N THR A 183 -14.37 -16.79 19.17
CA THR A 183 -15.12 -16.06 18.14
C THR A 183 -14.26 -14.89 17.62
N PRO A 184 -14.01 -14.79 16.31
CA PRO A 184 -13.26 -13.67 15.74
C PRO A 184 -13.91 -12.33 16.08
N ASN A 185 -13.08 -11.31 16.33
CA ASN A 185 -13.57 -9.99 16.72
C ASN A 185 -14.19 -9.24 15.52
N ARG A 186 -15.13 -8.36 15.86
CA ARG A 186 -15.75 -7.36 14.99
C ARG A 186 -15.60 -6.02 15.70
N SER A 187 -14.92 -5.07 15.07
CA SER A 187 -14.62 -3.78 15.69
C SER A 187 -15.19 -2.59 14.92
N VAL A 188 -15.39 -2.70 13.60
CA VAL A 188 -15.88 -1.58 12.77
C VAL A 188 -17.35 -1.79 12.38
N PRO A 189 -18.26 -0.91 12.78
CA PRO A 189 -19.65 -0.96 12.34
C PRO A 189 -19.75 -0.55 10.87
N PHE A 190 -20.39 -1.39 10.04
CA PHE A 190 -20.58 -1.09 8.61
C PHE A 190 -21.96 -0.49 8.33
N ASP A 191 -22.89 -0.59 9.27
CA ASP A 191 -24.17 0.08 9.23
C ASP A 191 -24.45 0.67 10.63
N LEU A 192 -24.38 2.00 10.72
CA LEU A 192 -24.63 2.72 11.97
C LEU A 192 -26.13 2.72 12.33
N ASN A 193 -27.01 2.50 11.35
CA ASN A 193 -28.45 2.43 11.54
C ASN A 193 -28.93 1.02 11.91
N HIS A 194 -28.08 0.00 11.69
CA HIS A 194 -28.33 -1.38 12.09
C HIS A 194 -27.29 -1.83 13.12
N PRO A 195 -27.55 -1.59 14.42
CA PRO A 195 -26.59 -1.85 15.50
C PRO A 195 -26.39 -3.35 15.81
N ASP A 196 -26.86 -4.25 14.94
CA ASP A 196 -26.62 -5.67 15.11
C ASP A 196 -25.13 -5.97 14.87
N GLU A 197 -24.39 -6.18 15.96
CA GLU A 197 -22.96 -6.52 15.91
C GLU A 197 -22.70 -7.76 15.02
N ASP A 198 -23.66 -8.67 14.87
CA ASP A 198 -23.49 -9.86 14.03
C ASP A 198 -23.41 -9.54 12.52
N SER A 199 -23.86 -8.35 12.11
CA SER A 199 -23.80 -7.86 10.74
C SER A 199 -22.44 -7.25 10.36
N TYR A 200 -21.64 -6.82 11.33
CA TYR A 200 -20.35 -6.16 11.08
C TYR A 200 -19.36 -7.16 10.49
N PRO A 201 -18.49 -6.81 9.55
CA PRO A 201 -17.49 -7.77 9.06
C PRO A 201 -16.52 -8.17 10.18
N LEU A 202 -15.98 -9.39 10.09
CA LEU A 202 -14.95 -9.83 11.03
C LEU A 202 -13.63 -9.12 10.71
N ASP A 203 -12.91 -8.66 11.72
CA ASP A 203 -11.73 -7.79 11.53
C ASP A 203 -10.64 -8.45 10.66
N PHE A 204 -10.45 -9.77 10.80
CA PHE A 204 -9.47 -10.50 10.00
C PHE A 204 -9.91 -10.65 8.53
N GLU A 205 -11.21 -10.64 8.24
CA GLU A 205 -11.71 -10.76 6.87
C GLU A 205 -11.44 -9.47 6.11
N VAL A 206 -11.75 -8.33 6.76
CA VAL A 206 -11.33 -7.02 6.30
C VAL A 206 -9.82 -7.05 6.06
N ILE A 207 -9.02 -7.29 7.09
CA ILE A 207 -7.56 -7.17 6.99
C ILE A 207 -6.91 -8.11 5.95
N LEU A 208 -7.48 -9.30 5.70
CA LEU A 208 -6.93 -10.27 4.75
C LEU A 208 -7.46 -10.13 3.31
N LEU A 209 -8.60 -9.48 3.09
CA LEU A 209 -9.20 -9.34 1.76
C LEU A 209 -8.24 -8.73 0.71
N PRO A 210 -7.40 -7.72 1.00
CA PRO A 210 -6.44 -7.18 0.04
C PRO A 210 -5.46 -8.22 -0.50
N PHE A 211 -5.09 -9.24 0.28
CA PHE A 211 -4.20 -10.31 -0.17
C PHE A 211 -4.78 -11.11 -1.33
N CYS A 212 -6.10 -11.08 -1.53
CA CYS A 212 -6.74 -11.66 -2.71
C CYS A 212 -6.34 -10.98 -4.02
N GLN A 213 -5.62 -9.86 -4.02
CA GLN A 213 -5.02 -9.27 -5.22
C GLN A 213 -3.69 -9.91 -5.59
N LEU A 214 -2.96 -10.49 -4.63
CA LEU A 214 -1.72 -11.20 -4.93
C LEU A 214 -2.03 -12.45 -5.75
N ARG A 215 -1.18 -12.74 -6.74
CA ARG A 215 -1.29 -13.86 -7.65
C ARG A 215 0.07 -14.49 -7.86
N ASN A 216 0.06 -15.67 -8.48
CA ASN A 216 1.25 -16.43 -8.80
C ASN A 216 2.15 -16.67 -7.58
N VAL A 217 1.51 -16.93 -6.43
CA VAL A 217 2.19 -17.40 -5.23
C VAL A 217 2.41 -18.91 -5.36
N ARG A 218 3.60 -19.42 -5.01
CA ARG A 218 3.89 -20.86 -5.11
C ARG A 218 3.03 -21.69 -4.18
N SER A 219 2.94 -21.26 -2.93
CA SER A 219 2.08 -21.83 -1.91
C SER A 219 1.80 -20.78 -0.85
N THR A 220 0.59 -20.77 -0.31
CA THR A 220 0.16 -19.84 0.73
C THR A 220 -0.23 -20.61 1.98
N ARG A 221 0.30 -20.18 3.13
CA ARG A 221 -0.09 -20.71 4.43
C ARG A 221 -0.58 -19.58 5.33
N ILE A 222 -1.79 -19.70 5.85
CA ILE A 222 -2.32 -18.77 6.84
C ILE A 222 -2.23 -19.43 8.22
N ILE A 223 -1.46 -18.82 9.11
CA ILE A 223 -1.22 -19.27 10.48
C ILE A 223 -2.04 -18.39 11.42
N SER A 224 -3.03 -18.99 12.07
CA SER A 224 -3.87 -18.33 13.06
C SER A 224 -3.51 -18.74 14.50
N PRO A 225 -3.89 -17.94 15.52
CA PRO A 225 -3.74 -18.32 16.92
C PRO A 225 -4.49 -19.61 17.25
N MET A 226 -4.02 -20.38 18.25
CA MET A 226 -4.55 -21.71 18.57
C MET A 226 -6.06 -21.74 18.87
N ARG A 227 -6.59 -20.67 19.46
CA ARG A 227 -8.02 -20.56 19.81
C ARG A 227 -8.86 -19.87 18.74
N PHE A 228 -8.24 -19.39 17.67
CA PHE A 228 -8.92 -18.68 16.60
C PHE A 228 -9.63 -19.69 15.69
N ARG A 229 -10.98 -19.67 15.70
CA ARG A 229 -11.81 -20.57 14.91
C ARG A 229 -12.68 -19.75 13.95
N PRO A 230 -12.15 -19.37 12.77
CA PRO A 230 -12.97 -18.71 11.78
C PRO A 230 -14.03 -19.69 11.29
N LYS A 231 -15.27 -19.23 11.13
CA LYS A 231 -16.32 -20.05 10.54
C LYS A 231 -16.06 -20.19 9.02
N GLY A 232 -16.37 -21.35 8.46
CA GLY A 232 -16.34 -21.57 7.01
C GLY A 232 -14.95 -21.84 6.43
N ARG A 233 -14.79 -21.57 5.12
CA ARG A 233 -13.59 -21.89 4.33
C ARG A 233 -12.77 -20.67 3.93
N LEU A 234 -13.05 -19.50 4.50
CA LEU A 234 -12.50 -18.24 4.02
C LEU A 234 -10.97 -18.19 3.96
N LEU A 235 -10.27 -18.60 5.02
CA LEU A 235 -8.79 -18.60 5.02
C LEU A 235 -8.22 -19.49 3.91
N HIS A 236 -8.88 -20.63 3.66
CA HIS A 236 -8.52 -21.54 2.59
C HIS A 236 -8.81 -20.94 1.21
N ASP A 237 -9.93 -20.24 1.05
CA ASP A 237 -10.30 -19.58 -0.20
C ASP A 237 -9.34 -18.42 -0.53
N ILE A 238 -8.94 -17.62 0.46
CA ILE A 238 -7.92 -16.57 0.31
C ILE A 238 -6.59 -17.19 -0.14
N ALA A 239 -6.12 -18.24 0.55
CA ALA A 239 -4.86 -18.92 0.22
C ALA A 239 -4.87 -19.48 -1.21
N ARG A 240 -5.94 -20.21 -1.58
CA ARG A 240 -6.14 -20.74 -2.93
C ARG A 240 -6.12 -19.62 -3.97
N ARG A 241 -6.68 -18.45 -3.62
CA ARG A 241 -6.77 -17.32 -4.55
C ARG A 241 -5.40 -16.71 -4.84
N MET A 242 -4.57 -16.59 -3.81
CA MET A 242 -3.18 -16.16 -3.94
C MET A 242 -2.35 -17.11 -4.82
N GLU A 243 -2.63 -18.41 -4.75
CA GLU A 243 -1.93 -19.46 -5.54
C GLU A 243 -2.36 -19.53 -7.02
N ALA A 244 -3.43 -18.82 -7.41
CA ALA A 244 -3.87 -18.78 -8.80
C ALA A 244 -2.78 -18.19 -9.73
N LYS A 245 -2.57 -18.83 -10.88
CA LYS A 245 -1.48 -18.50 -11.82
C LYS A 245 -1.80 -17.33 -12.72
N GLU A 246 -3.07 -17.08 -12.97
CA GLU A 246 -3.50 -15.93 -13.76
C GLU A 246 -3.34 -14.62 -12.97
N SER A 247 -2.88 -13.56 -13.63
CA SER A 247 -2.78 -12.23 -13.03
C SER A 247 -4.16 -11.69 -12.60
N PHE A 248 -4.19 -10.86 -11.56
CA PHE A 248 -5.43 -10.26 -11.05
C PHE A 248 -6.11 -9.42 -12.14
N GLY A 249 -7.42 -9.54 -12.25
CA GLY A 249 -8.27 -8.89 -13.26
C GLY A 249 -8.56 -9.74 -14.50
N LYS A 250 -7.90 -10.90 -14.66
CA LYS A 250 -8.12 -11.82 -15.79
C LYS A 250 -9.08 -12.96 -15.49
N VAL A 251 -9.28 -13.31 -14.22
CA VAL A 251 -10.13 -14.44 -13.82
C VAL A 251 -11.57 -13.97 -13.70
N ARG A 252 -12.37 -14.25 -14.73
CA ARG A 252 -13.82 -13.94 -14.82
C ARG A 252 -14.68 -15.20 -14.86
N LYS A 253 -14.42 -16.14 -13.95
CA LYS A 253 -15.27 -17.34 -13.79
C LYS A 253 -16.50 -16.93 -12.97
N ASN A 254 -17.69 -17.50 -13.18
CA ASN A 254 -18.89 -17.21 -12.38
C ASN A 254 -18.80 -17.81 -10.95
N HIS A 255 -17.71 -17.53 -10.25
CA HIS A 255 -17.38 -18.01 -8.91
C HIS A 255 -17.61 -16.87 -7.92
N ALA A 256 -17.90 -17.15 -6.65
CA ALA A 256 -18.08 -16.11 -5.63
C ALA A 256 -16.82 -15.22 -5.41
N TRP A 257 -15.67 -15.69 -5.89
CA TRP A 257 -14.34 -15.07 -5.71
C TRP A 257 -13.65 -14.73 -7.04
N ASP A 258 -14.44 -14.46 -8.07
CA ASP A 258 -13.90 -13.92 -9.33
C ASP A 258 -13.26 -12.55 -9.12
N ASP A 259 -12.38 -12.12 -10.04
CA ASP A 259 -11.62 -10.88 -9.84
C ASP A 259 -12.51 -9.64 -9.82
N LEU A 260 -13.69 -9.69 -10.46
CA LEU A 260 -14.65 -8.59 -10.45
C LEU A 260 -15.28 -8.46 -9.06
N LYS A 261 -15.78 -9.56 -8.49
CA LYS A 261 -16.35 -9.58 -7.14
C LYS A 261 -15.34 -9.24 -6.07
N VAL A 262 -14.09 -9.72 -6.18
CA VAL A 262 -13.03 -9.33 -5.25
C VAL A 262 -12.76 -7.83 -5.34
N ARG A 263 -12.73 -7.26 -6.54
CA ARG A 263 -12.58 -5.81 -6.73
C ARG A 263 -13.76 -5.04 -6.13
N GLU A 264 -14.99 -5.44 -6.43
CA GLU A 264 -16.20 -4.84 -5.86
C GLU A 264 -16.19 -4.92 -4.33
N ALA A 265 -15.76 -6.05 -3.75
CA ALA A 265 -15.63 -6.20 -2.31
C ALA A 265 -14.55 -5.30 -1.70
N LEU A 266 -13.40 -5.15 -2.38
CA LEU A 266 -12.33 -4.24 -1.94
C LEU A 266 -12.77 -2.77 -1.97
N GLU A 267 -13.42 -2.35 -3.06
CA GLU A 267 -13.95 -0.99 -3.21
C GLU A 267 -15.04 -0.71 -2.17
N LEU A 268 -15.99 -1.65 -1.99
CA LEU A 268 -17.04 -1.53 -1.00
C LEU A 268 -16.47 -1.50 0.42
N THR A 269 -15.50 -2.36 0.74
CA THR A 269 -14.86 -2.36 2.06
C THR A 269 -14.11 -1.06 2.30
N GLN A 270 -13.33 -0.57 1.32
CA GLN A 270 -12.65 0.72 1.43
C GLN A 270 -13.64 1.85 1.70
N PHE A 271 -14.78 1.84 0.99
CA PHE A 271 -15.83 2.82 1.21
C PHE A 271 -16.42 2.74 2.62
N GLN A 272 -16.84 1.55 3.06
CA GLN A 272 -17.46 1.35 4.37
C GLN A 272 -16.50 1.71 5.51
N LEU A 273 -15.20 1.42 5.36
CA LEU A 273 -14.19 1.85 6.32
C LEU A 273 -14.04 3.38 6.34
N ASP A 274 -14.04 4.03 5.19
CA ASP A 274 -13.98 5.50 5.12
C ASP A 274 -15.25 6.16 5.66
N GLU A 275 -16.42 5.54 5.48
CA GLU A 275 -17.69 5.95 6.08
C GLU A 275 -17.61 5.87 7.61
N ALA A 276 -17.34 4.68 8.14
CA ALA A 276 -17.26 4.42 9.57
C ALA A 276 -16.23 5.33 10.27
N LEU A 277 -15.11 5.66 9.59
CA LEU A 277 -14.03 6.45 10.16
C LEU A 277 -14.49 7.80 10.75
N ASP A 278 -15.55 8.42 10.23
CA ASP A 278 -16.04 9.71 10.72
C ASP A 278 -16.50 9.66 12.17
N GLU A 279 -17.19 8.56 12.51
CA GLU A 279 -17.83 8.36 13.80
C GLU A 279 -17.04 7.44 14.73
N LEU A 280 -16.07 6.69 14.21
CA LEU A 280 -15.29 5.75 14.99
C LEU A 280 -14.56 6.43 16.16
N PRO A 281 -14.72 5.92 17.39
CA PRO A 281 -13.97 6.41 18.53
C PRO A 281 -12.51 5.91 18.48
N GLY A 282 -11.69 6.50 19.34
CA GLY A 282 -10.32 6.04 19.58
C GLY A 282 -9.25 6.99 19.07
N THR A 283 -8.05 6.80 19.61
CA THR A 283 -6.89 7.63 19.27
C THR A 283 -6.45 7.37 17.84
N THR A 284 -6.53 6.12 17.38
CA THR A 284 -6.12 5.76 16.02
C THR A 284 -7.06 6.34 14.98
N ALA A 285 -8.38 6.23 15.18
CA ALA A 285 -9.37 6.84 14.28
C ALA A 285 -9.19 8.36 14.19
N SER A 286 -8.95 9.03 15.32
CA SER A 286 -8.67 10.47 15.36
C SER A 286 -7.40 10.83 14.57
N PHE A 287 -6.33 10.04 14.68
CA PHE A 287 -5.11 10.24 13.90
C PHE A 287 -5.35 10.06 12.39
N ILE A 288 -6.04 8.99 11.99
CA ILE A 288 -6.32 8.73 10.56
C ILE A 288 -7.20 9.83 9.97
N ARG A 289 -8.20 10.33 10.72
CA ARG A 289 -9.01 11.47 10.28
C ARG A 289 -8.13 12.68 9.97
N VAL A 290 -7.21 13.04 10.87
CA VAL A 290 -6.25 14.14 10.65
C VAL A 290 -5.37 13.89 9.42
N GLU A 291 -4.84 12.68 9.26
CA GLU A 291 -4.03 12.31 8.09
C GLU A 291 -4.85 12.40 6.78
N ARG A 292 -6.11 11.97 6.80
CA ARG A 292 -7.05 12.06 5.68
C ARG A 292 -7.31 13.50 5.29
N PHE A 293 -7.62 14.38 6.26
CA PHE A 293 -7.81 15.81 6.02
C PHE A 293 -6.56 16.45 5.41
N GLY A 294 -5.38 16.07 5.87
CA GLY A 294 -4.10 16.54 5.31
C GLY A 294 -3.84 16.14 3.86
N ARG A 295 -4.59 15.16 3.32
CA ARG A 295 -4.49 14.67 1.94
C ARG A 295 -5.66 15.07 1.05
N TRP A 296 -6.62 15.83 1.57
CA TRP A 296 -7.80 16.24 0.80
C TRP A 296 -7.46 17.12 -0.39
N PHE A 297 -6.38 17.89 -0.29
CA PHE A 297 -5.91 18.76 -1.35
C PHE A 297 -4.44 18.49 -1.60
N ASP A 298 -4.07 18.36 -2.87
CA ASP A 298 -2.67 18.35 -3.27
C ASP A 298 -2.10 19.79 -3.32
N LYS A 299 -0.87 19.94 -3.80
CA LYS A 299 -0.22 21.25 -3.94
C LYS A 299 -0.86 22.13 -5.02
N GLU A 300 -1.65 21.55 -5.91
CA GLU A 300 -2.40 22.23 -6.96
C GLU A 300 -3.86 22.48 -6.52
N GLU A 301 -4.16 22.26 -5.24
CA GLU A 301 -5.48 22.45 -4.64
C GLU A 301 -6.56 21.54 -5.26
N LYS A 302 -6.14 20.45 -5.92
CA LYS A 302 -7.03 19.43 -6.45
C LYS A 302 -7.25 18.34 -5.41
N SER A 303 -8.48 17.84 -5.37
CA SER A 303 -8.85 16.78 -4.45
C SER A 303 -8.94 15.44 -5.18
N GLN A 304 -7.88 14.63 -5.06
CA GLN A 304 -7.90 13.25 -5.54
C GLN A 304 -9.05 12.45 -4.90
N TYR A 305 -9.42 12.80 -3.66
CA TYR A 305 -10.55 12.20 -2.95
C TYR A 305 -11.87 12.43 -3.70
N VAL A 306 -12.14 13.65 -4.17
CA VAL A 306 -13.36 13.98 -4.94
C VAL A 306 -13.38 13.22 -6.27
N GLU A 307 -12.25 13.11 -6.95
CA GLU A 307 -12.15 12.37 -8.22
C GLU A 307 -12.35 10.85 -8.05
N ASP A 308 -11.65 10.26 -7.07
CA ASP A 308 -11.79 8.83 -6.75
C ASP A 308 -13.23 8.50 -6.38
N TRP A 309 -13.89 9.42 -5.66
CA TRP A 309 -15.28 9.29 -5.27
C TRP A 309 -16.24 9.34 -6.48
N ALA A 310 -16.12 10.37 -7.32
CA ALA A 310 -16.92 10.51 -8.53
C ALA A 310 -16.80 9.28 -9.44
N ARG A 311 -15.59 8.72 -9.54
CA ARG A 311 -15.35 7.46 -10.25
C ARG A 311 -16.11 6.30 -9.61
N ILE A 312 -16.04 6.11 -8.29
CA ILE A 312 -16.72 5.01 -7.59
C ILE A 312 -18.24 5.08 -7.78
N CYS A 313 -18.85 6.26 -7.61
CA CYS A 313 -20.31 6.43 -7.80
C CYS A 313 -20.78 6.13 -9.23
N THR A 314 -19.94 6.45 -10.23
CA THR A 314 -20.27 6.19 -11.63
C THR A 314 -20.07 4.71 -11.99
N SER A 315 -19.03 4.06 -11.48
CA SER A 315 -18.65 2.69 -11.83
C SER A 315 -19.34 1.60 -11.02
N ASN A 316 -19.65 1.84 -9.74
CA ASN A 316 -20.11 0.80 -8.82
C ASN A 316 -21.63 0.91 -8.58
N LYS A 317 -22.40 -0.04 -9.12
CA LYS A 317 -23.86 -0.06 -8.95
C LYS A 317 -24.27 -0.23 -7.49
N SER A 318 -23.49 -0.96 -6.70
CA SER A 318 -23.76 -1.21 -5.27
C SER A 318 -23.63 0.07 -4.44
N ALA A 319 -22.70 0.97 -4.83
CA ALA A 319 -22.54 2.28 -4.21
C ALA A 319 -23.79 3.17 -4.35
N ARG A 320 -24.71 2.88 -5.28
CA ARG A 320 -25.96 3.64 -5.45
C ARG A 320 -27.05 3.28 -4.44
N TYR A 321 -26.95 2.12 -3.78
CA TYR A 321 -27.99 1.61 -2.88
C TYR A 321 -27.76 1.94 -1.40
N PHE A 322 -26.51 2.21 -1.01
CA PHE A 322 -26.24 2.78 0.30
C PHE A 322 -26.81 4.21 0.31
N ASN A 323 -27.35 4.65 1.46
CA ASN A 323 -28.01 5.96 1.67
C ASN A 323 -27.01 7.15 1.66
N MET A 324 -26.06 7.04 0.74
CA MET A 324 -24.84 7.78 0.47
C MET A 324 -25.00 9.28 0.24
N PRO A 325 -26.08 9.79 -0.41
CA PRO A 325 -26.10 11.20 -0.79
C PRO A 325 -25.98 12.17 0.39
N ASN A 326 -26.51 11.79 1.57
CA ASN A 326 -26.56 12.68 2.73
C ASN A 326 -25.19 12.82 3.42
N CYS A 327 -24.56 11.71 3.82
CA CYS A 327 -23.24 11.75 4.48
C CYS A 327 -22.14 12.37 3.59
N LEU A 328 -22.25 12.18 2.26
CA LEU A 328 -21.30 12.73 1.31
C LEU A 328 -21.56 14.18 0.93
N SER A 329 -22.83 14.61 0.89
CA SER A 329 -23.14 16.03 0.80
C SER A 329 -22.50 16.77 1.97
N ASP A 330 -22.62 16.22 3.19
CA ASP A 330 -22.02 16.82 4.39
C ASP A 330 -20.49 16.83 4.32
N ARG A 331 -19.85 15.73 3.91
CA ARG A 331 -18.39 15.69 3.70
C ARG A 331 -17.91 16.62 2.60
N TYR A 332 -18.64 16.72 1.50
CA TYR A 332 -18.32 17.63 0.40
C TYR A 332 -18.47 19.08 0.86
N ILE A 333 -19.51 19.39 1.65
CA ILE A 333 -19.66 20.69 2.31
C ILE A 333 -18.46 20.95 3.24
N TYR A 334 -18.04 19.99 4.06
CA TYR A 334 -16.86 20.14 4.90
C TYR A 334 -15.58 20.31 4.08
N LEU A 335 -15.43 19.60 2.97
CA LEU A 335 -14.30 19.70 2.06
C LEU A 335 -14.25 21.09 1.40
N LEU A 336 -15.38 21.60 0.92
CA LEU A 336 -15.47 22.96 0.39
C LEU A 336 -15.24 24.02 1.47
N ALA A 337 -15.79 23.83 2.67
CA ALA A 337 -15.61 24.76 3.78
C ALA A 337 -14.16 24.81 4.24
N LEU A 338 -13.50 23.65 4.34
CA LEU A 338 -12.11 23.49 4.78
C LEU A 338 -11.10 23.58 3.62
N ASN A 339 -11.57 23.85 2.39
CA ASN A 339 -10.69 24.06 1.25
C ASN A 339 -9.74 25.23 1.56
N PRO A 340 -8.41 25.05 1.49
CA PRO A 340 -7.44 26.13 1.74
C PRO A 340 -7.68 27.39 0.90
N ASP A 341 -8.43 27.25 -0.20
CA ASP A 341 -8.77 28.29 -1.16
C ASP A 341 -10.19 28.77 -1.10
N SER A 342 -11.01 28.21 -0.21
CA SER A 342 -12.30 28.79 0.13
C SER A 342 -12.07 30.22 0.66
N SER A 343 -12.97 31.11 0.28
CA SER A 343 -12.97 32.48 0.80
C SER A 343 -12.99 32.50 2.34
N GLY A 344 -13.70 31.55 2.96
CA GLY A 344 -13.75 31.37 4.41
C GLY A 344 -12.38 31.05 5.03
N ILE A 345 -11.64 30.07 4.49
CA ILE A 345 -10.32 29.70 5.03
C ILE A 345 -9.28 30.76 4.71
N LYS A 346 -9.33 31.40 3.53
CA LYS A 346 -8.49 32.56 3.21
C LYS A 346 -8.70 33.70 4.20
N MET A 347 -9.96 33.98 4.56
CA MET A 347 -10.31 34.98 5.57
C MET A 347 -9.82 34.58 6.98
N ILE A 348 -10.02 33.32 7.39
CA ILE A 348 -9.52 32.80 8.67
C ILE A 348 -7.98 32.92 8.74
N LYS A 349 -7.26 32.52 7.68
CA LYS A 349 -5.80 32.65 7.58
C LYS A 349 -5.36 34.12 7.69
N TYR A 350 -6.04 35.02 6.99
CA TYR A 350 -5.76 36.46 7.05
C TYR A 350 -5.94 37.00 8.48
N GLN A 351 -6.99 36.58 9.20
CA GLN A 351 -7.26 37.01 10.57
C GLN A 351 -6.21 36.54 11.58
N PHE A 352 -5.57 35.39 11.38
CA PHE A 352 -4.49 34.93 12.28
C PHE A 352 -3.28 35.88 12.30
N HIS A 353 -3.08 36.68 11.25
CA HIS A 353 -2.03 37.70 11.19
C HIS A 353 -2.47 39.05 11.79
N LEU A 354 -3.75 39.20 12.17
CA LEU A 354 -4.27 40.39 12.83
C LEU A 354 -4.16 40.27 14.36
N PRO A 355 -3.94 41.39 15.08
CA PRO A 355 -4.12 41.46 16.52
C PRO A 355 -5.53 40.99 16.95
N ASP A 356 -5.67 40.41 18.14
CA ASP A 356 -6.92 39.78 18.58
C ASP A 356 -8.16 40.69 18.48
N TYR A 357 -7.99 42.00 18.71
CA TYR A 357 -9.07 42.99 18.62
C TYR A 357 -9.49 43.34 17.17
N CYS A 358 -8.72 42.93 16.17
CA CYS A 358 -8.99 43.15 14.74
C CYS A 358 -9.56 41.91 14.03
N ARG A 359 -9.70 40.77 14.72
CA ARG A 359 -10.22 39.55 14.11
C ARG A 359 -11.75 39.62 14.03
N ALA A 360 -12.31 39.60 12.82
CA ALA A 360 -13.74 39.44 12.65
C ALA A 360 -14.15 38.00 13.01
N ASN A 361 -15.35 37.78 13.56
CA ASN A 361 -15.84 36.43 13.81
C ASN A 361 -16.31 35.83 12.46
N PRO A 362 -15.64 34.81 11.91
CA PRO A 362 -15.92 34.28 10.58
C PRO A 362 -17.27 33.52 10.50
N PHE A 363 -17.95 33.28 11.63
CA PHE A 363 -19.18 32.49 11.71
C PHE A 363 -20.40 33.30 12.18
N VAL A 364 -20.33 34.64 12.21
CA VAL A 364 -21.52 35.46 12.48
C VAL A 364 -22.29 35.66 11.17
N GLU A 365 -23.30 34.82 10.94
CA GLU A 365 -24.25 34.95 9.82
C GLU A 365 -25.24 36.11 9.97
N ASN A 366 -25.17 36.88 11.06
CA ASN A 366 -26.07 38.01 11.28
C ASN A 366 -25.47 39.29 10.72
N TYR A 367 -25.56 39.42 9.40
CA TYR A 367 -25.59 40.70 8.75
C TYR A 367 -26.77 40.73 7.78
N GLU A 368 -27.87 41.34 8.23
CA GLU A 368 -28.73 42.12 7.34
C GLU A 368 -27.87 43.23 6.71
N VAL A 369 -27.07 42.87 5.70
CA VAL A 369 -26.37 43.82 4.86
C VAL A 369 -27.08 43.82 3.52
N VAL A 370 -27.79 44.92 3.31
CA VAL A 370 -28.40 45.36 2.06
C VAL A 370 -27.46 45.05 0.87
N PRO A 371 -27.95 44.47 -0.24
CA PRO A 371 -27.12 44.19 -1.39
C PRO A 371 -26.69 45.52 -2.06
N VAL A 372 -25.40 45.80 -2.05
CA VAL A 372 -24.79 46.74 -2.99
C VAL A 372 -24.40 45.96 -4.24
N PRO A 373 -24.89 46.31 -5.44
CA PRO A 373 -24.61 45.56 -6.64
C PRO A 373 -23.17 45.81 -7.09
N PHE A 374 -22.32 44.78 -7.01
CA PHE A 374 -21.05 44.75 -7.73
C PHE A 374 -21.33 44.56 -9.22
N PHE A 375 -21.40 45.66 -9.96
CA PHE A 375 -21.29 45.64 -11.41
C PHE A 375 -19.84 45.42 -11.83
N VAL A 376 -19.67 44.42 -12.68
CA VAL A 376 -18.47 44.12 -13.47
C VAL A 376 -18.05 45.36 -14.28
N HIS A 377 -16.78 45.76 -14.16
CA HIS A 377 -16.11 46.61 -15.13
C HIS A 377 -14.85 45.90 -15.65
N LEU A 378 -15.06 44.99 -16.60
CA LEU A 378 -14.06 44.67 -17.61
C LEU A 378 -14.09 45.78 -18.65
N ARG A 379 -13.14 46.73 -18.55
CA ARG A 379 -12.93 47.76 -19.57
C ARG A 379 -11.80 47.31 -20.48
N ASN A 380 -12.16 46.65 -21.58
CA ASN A 380 -11.30 46.51 -22.75
C ASN A 380 -11.14 47.90 -23.40
N ARG A 381 -9.89 48.29 -23.68
CA ARG A 381 -9.55 49.43 -24.56
C ARG A 381 -8.83 48.89 -25.80
N GLY A 382 -9.32 49.29 -26.96
CA GLY A 382 -8.49 49.54 -28.14
C GLY A 382 -8.69 48.59 -29.33
N ALA A 383 -9.65 48.91 -30.20
CA ALA A 383 -9.40 49.20 -31.63
C ALA A 383 -10.75 49.27 -32.39
N GLU A 384 -11.13 50.49 -32.76
CA GLU A 384 -12.01 50.81 -33.90
C GLU A 384 -11.25 50.36 -35.20
N GLN A 385 -11.81 49.98 -36.35
CA GLN A 385 -13.06 50.32 -37.06
C GLN A 385 -13.16 49.43 -38.36
N PRO A 386 -14.05 49.64 -39.35
CA PRO A 386 -15.27 48.85 -39.58
C PRO A 386 -15.36 48.13 -40.96
N VAL A 387 -16.32 47.23 -41.15
CA VAL A 387 -16.95 46.97 -42.47
C VAL A 387 -18.42 46.66 -42.23
N GLU A 388 -19.31 47.59 -42.62
CA GLU A 388 -20.74 47.32 -42.74
C GLU A 388 -21.16 47.58 -44.19
N TYR A 389 -21.79 46.57 -44.78
CA TYR A 389 -22.25 46.55 -46.15
C TYR A 389 -23.58 47.30 -46.29
N GLN A 390 -23.66 48.10 -47.35
CA GLN A 390 -24.88 48.72 -47.86
C GLN A 390 -25.91 47.66 -48.27
N VAL A 391 -27.19 47.88 -47.91
CA VAL A 391 -28.32 47.69 -48.84
C VAL A 391 -29.36 48.79 -48.56
N GLU A 392 -29.51 49.66 -49.55
CA GLU A 392 -30.55 50.67 -49.73
C GLU A 392 -31.62 50.08 -50.72
N PRO A 393 -32.73 50.75 -51.06
CA PRO A 393 -33.93 50.94 -50.24
C PRO A 393 -35.25 50.58 -50.99
N HIS A 394 -36.37 50.72 -50.26
CA HIS A 394 -37.72 51.16 -50.65
C HIS A 394 -38.37 50.82 -52.01
N MET A 395 -39.64 50.41 -51.91
CA MET A 395 -40.87 51.04 -52.45
C MET A 395 -41.93 49.92 -52.58
N ASP A 396 -43.20 50.04 -52.22
CA ASP A 396 -44.08 51.08 -51.65
C ASP A 396 -45.17 50.37 -50.84
#